data_AF-A0AAT9HQG8-F1
#
_entry.id   AF-A0AAT9HQG8-F1
#
_cell.length_a   1.000
_cell.length_b   1.000
_cell.length_c   1.000
_cell.angle_alpha   90.00
_cell.angle_beta   90.00
_cell.angle_gamma   90.00
#
_symmetry.space_group_name_H-M   'P 1'
#
loop_
_entity.id
_entity.type
_entity.pdbx_description
1 polymer ?
#
loop_
_entity_poly.entity_id
_entity_poly.type
_entity_poly.pdbx_seq_one_letter_code
_entity_poly.pdbx_strand_id
1 'polypeptide(L)'
;MIAPDGTVTFVELPEGPALGIGGPPFESAELTLPEGSTLALHTDGLLLPSDRDGDFDTDRDRLRRTLEDSGQPTLELSCRAVVDALVPTRPYDDVALLMARTKRLDPRQVAAWDLSADPAVVAEARRTATGQLTRWGLDELVFTTELVVSELVTNAIRYATGPVRLRLIHERSLVCEVVDGGATAPHLRHPRATDEGGRGLLLVSQLAERWGTRFVPGGKIIWAEQSLTAPPE
;
A
#
# COMPACT_ATOMS: atom_id res chain seq x y z
N MET A 1 5.64 -4.17 -16.86
CA MET A 1 4.86 -2.91 -16.76
C MET A 1 4.21 -2.65 -18.11
N ILE A 2 2.94 -2.26 -18.11
CA ILE A 2 2.20 -1.81 -19.29
C ILE A 2 1.92 -0.32 -19.11
N ALA A 3 2.41 0.51 -20.03
CA ALA A 3 2.15 1.95 -20.05
C ALA A 3 0.70 2.25 -20.48
N PRO A 4 0.18 3.48 -20.26
CA PRO A 4 -1.20 3.82 -20.61
C PRO A 4 -1.49 3.73 -22.12
N ASP A 5 -0.46 3.83 -22.96
CA ASP A 5 -0.54 3.66 -24.42
C ASP A 5 -0.50 2.19 -24.87
N GLY A 6 -0.39 1.26 -23.92
CA GLY A 6 -0.32 -0.19 -24.17
C GLY A 6 1.10 -0.75 -24.28
N THR A 7 2.14 0.10 -24.30
CA THR A 7 3.53 -0.36 -24.44
C THR A 7 3.97 -1.22 -23.25
N VAL A 8 4.58 -2.37 -23.49
CA VAL A 8 5.02 -3.29 -22.42
C VAL A 8 6.54 -3.25 -22.23
N THR A 9 6.95 -2.95 -21.01
CA THR A 9 8.36 -2.89 -20.59
C THR A 9 8.60 -3.80 -19.40
N PHE A 10 9.67 -4.61 -19.46
CA PHE A 10 10.13 -5.39 -18.31
C PHE A 10 11.02 -4.50 -17.46
N VAL A 11 10.71 -4.42 -16.17
CA VAL A 11 11.43 -3.59 -15.22
C VAL A 11 12.64 -4.37 -14.74
N GLU A 12 13.83 -3.80 -14.84
CA GLU A 12 15.03 -4.33 -14.20
C GLU A 12 14.92 -4.09 -12.69
N LEU A 13 14.92 -5.19 -11.93
CA LEU A 13 14.86 -5.18 -10.47
C LEU A 13 16.19 -5.68 -9.92
N PRO A 14 16.66 -5.15 -8.77
CA PRO A 14 17.86 -5.66 -8.13
C PRO A 14 17.65 -7.11 -7.70
N GLU A 15 18.65 -7.95 -7.93
CA GLU A 15 18.63 -9.35 -7.50
C GLU A 15 18.92 -9.44 -6.00
N GLY A 16 18.13 -10.25 -5.29
CA GLY A 16 18.31 -10.51 -3.87
C GLY A 16 18.34 -12.00 -3.58
N PRO A 17 19.10 -12.46 -2.55
CA PRO A 17 19.10 -13.85 -2.17
C PRO A 17 17.71 -14.28 -1.65
N ALA A 18 17.37 -15.56 -1.78
CA ALA A 18 16.17 -16.09 -1.16
C ALA A 18 16.21 -15.91 0.37
N LEU A 19 15.04 -15.76 0.99
CA LEU A 19 14.92 -15.61 2.44
C LEU A 19 15.59 -16.79 3.17
N GLY A 20 16.35 -16.48 4.22
CA GLY A 20 17.00 -17.49 5.08
C GLY A 20 18.38 -17.97 4.61
N ILE A 21 18.84 -17.57 3.42
CA ILE A 21 20.18 -17.94 2.92
C ILE A 21 21.29 -17.02 3.49
N GLY A 22 20.91 -15.91 4.11
CA GLY A 22 21.85 -14.84 4.48
C GLY A 22 22.37 -14.12 3.24
N GLY A 23 22.94 -12.93 3.41
CA GLY A 23 23.44 -12.14 2.29
C GLY A 23 23.39 -10.64 2.53
N PRO A 24 23.72 -9.83 1.51
CA PRO A 24 23.54 -8.39 1.58
C PRO A 24 22.06 -8.06 1.85
N PRO A 25 21.77 -6.88 2.43
CA PRO A 25 20.39 -6.42 2.60
C PRO A 25 19.66 -6.38 1.26
N PHE A 26 18.35 -6.65 1.28
CA PHE A 26 17.50 -6.53 0.10
C PHE A 26 17.53 -5.10 -0.43
N GLU A 27 17.87 -4.96 -1.70
CA GLU A 27 17.76 -3.69 -2.42
C GLU A 27 16.35 -3.53 -2.99
N SER A 28 15.92 -2.28 -3.14
CA SER A 28 14.61 -1.94 -3.70
C SER A 28 14.76 -0.95 -4.85
N ALA A 29 13.95 -1.12 -5.91
CA ALA A 29 13.85 -0.16 -7.00
C ALA A 29 12.62 0.74 -6.83
N GLU A 30 12.76 2.01 -7.21
CA GLU A 30 11.66 2.98 -7.26
C GLU A 30 11.32 3.35 -8.69
N LEU A 31 10.02 3.30 -9.02
CA LEU A 31 9.52 3.58 -10.36
C LEU A 31 8.42 4.64 -10.30
N THR A 32 8.54 5.67 -11.13
CA THR A 32 7.46 6.63 -11.35
C THR A 32 6.55 6.12 -12.45
N LEU A 33 5.30 5.82 -12.10
CA LEU A 33 4.31 5.28 -13.03
C LEU A 33 3.32 6.36 -13.46
N PRO A 34 3.12 6.58 -14.78
CA PRO A 34 1.99 7.36 -15.27
C PRO A 34 0.64 6.83 -14.75
N GLU A 35 -0.36 7.69 -14.69
CA GLU A 35 -1.74 7.27 -14.39
C GLU A 35 -2.27 6.31 -15.46
N GLY A 36 -2.93 5.24 -15.04
CA GLY A 36 -3.44 4.20 -15.94
C GLY A 36 -2.42 3.12 -16.29
N SER A 37 -1.16 3.26 -15.86
CA SER A 37 -0.14 2.21 -15.99
C SER A 37 -0.58 0.94 -15.27
N THR A 38 -0.29 -0.22 -15.83
CA THR A 38 -0.58 -1.52 -15.20
C THR A 38 0.72 -2.25 -14.88
N LEU A 39 0.87 -2.69 -13.63
CA LEU A 39 1.92 -3.62 -13.22
C LEU A 39 1.40 -5.04 -13.39
N ALA A 40 2.21 -5.91 -13.98
CA ALA A 40 1.97 -7.35 -14.05
C ALA A 40 3.13 -8.02 -13.32
N LEU A 41 2.82 -8.65 -12.18
CA LEU A 41 3.74 -9.38 -11.33
C LEU A 41 3.44 -10.86 -11.54
N HIS A 42 4.48 -11.68 -11.70
CA HIS A 42 4.30 -13.10 -11.95
C HIS A 42 5.34 -13.94 -11.24
N THR A 43 5.04 -15.22 -11.04
CA THR A 43 6.05 -16.23 -10.69
C THR A 43 6.82 -16.64 -11.94
N ASP A 44 8.01 -17.20 -11.75
CA ASP A 44 8.83 -17.79 -12.80
C ASP A 44 8.10 -18.90 -13.55
N GLY A 45 7.24 -19.67 -12.87
CA GLY A 45 6.33 -20.66 -13.48
C GLY A 45 5.53 -20.15 -14.69
N LEU A 46 5.24 -18.84 -14.79
CA LEU A 46 4.56 -18.27 -15.94
C LEU A 46 5.42 -18.21 -17.21
N LEU A 47 6.74 -18.06 -17.04
CA LEU A 47 7.71 -17.92 -18.13
C LEU A 47 8.60 -19.15 -18.31
N LEU A 48 8.46 -20.16 -17.45
CA LEU A 48 9.20 -21.41 -17.59
C LEU A 48 8.64 -22.19 -18.79
N PRO A 49 9.50 -22.57 -19.75
CA PRO A 49 9.06 -23.21 -20.98
C PRO A 49 8.49 -24.61 -20.72
N SER A 50 7.44 -24.96 -21.47
CA SER A 50 6.82 -26.30 -21.43
C SER A 50 7.74 -27.43 -21.91
N ASP A 51 8.78 -27.09 -22.67
CA ASP A 51 9.74 -28.03 -23.24
C ASP A 51 11.18 -27.67 -22.80
N ARG A 52 12.03 -28.68 -22.60
CA ARG A 52 13.41 -28.52 -22.09
C ARG A 52 14.34 -27.69 -23.00
N ASP A 53 13.90 -27.35 -24.21
CA ASP A 53 14.63 -26.55 -25.20
C ASP A 53 14.10 -25.11 -25.35
N GLY A 54 13.12 -24.69 -24.54
CA GLY A 54 12.54 -23.36 -24.64
C GLY A 54 13.47 -22.25 -24.14
N ASP A 55 13.48 -21.15 -24.88
CA ASP A 55 14.25 -19.94 -24.59
C ASP A 55 13.38 -18.96 -23.79
N PHE A 56 13.86 -18.54 -22.61
CA PHE A 56 13.18 -17.56 -21.75
C PHE A 56 12.83 -16.26 -22.50
N ASP A 57 13.64 -15.86 -23.48
CA ASP A 57 13.35 -14.68 -24.30
C ASP A 57 12.10 -14.86 -25.17
N THR A 58 11.83 -16.08 -25.62
CA THR A 58 10.65 -16.40 -26.44
C THR A 58 9.34 -16.27 -25.64
N ASP A 59 9.31 -16.77 -24.39
CA ASP A 59 8.12 -16.68 -23.53
C ASP A 59 7.91 -15.27 -23.00
N ARG A 60 8.99 -14.53 -22.74
CA ARG A 60 8.94 -13.10 -22.39
C ARG A 60 8.34 -12.28 -23.54
N ASP A 61 8.73 -12.56 -24.77
CA ASP A 61 8.18 -11.91 -25.97
C ASP A 61 6.72 -12.32 -26.23
N ARG A 62 6.33 -13.55 -25.89
CA ARG A 62 4.94 -14.00 -25.94
C ARG A 62 4.07 -13.30 -24.90
N LEU A 63 4.57 -13.14 -23.67
CA LEU A 63 3.90 -12.36 -22.63
C LEU A 63 3.72 -10.91 -23.09
N ARG A 64 4.79 -10.30 -23.63
CA ARG A 64 4.76 -8.93 -24.17
C ARG A 64 3.64 -8.77 -25.19
N ARG A 65 3.66 -9.59 -26.24
CA ARG A 65 2.64 -9.53 -27.31
C ARG A 65 1.23 -9.74 -26.79
N THR A 66 1.03 -10.72 -25.91
CA THR A 66 -0.31 -10.99 -25.36
C THR A 66 -0.85 -9.78 -24.58
N LEU A 67 0.01 -9.10 -23.82
CA LEU A 67 -0.37 -7.91 -23.07
C LEU A 67 -0.62 -6.70 -23.98
N GLU A 68 0.22 -6.48 -24.98
CA GLU A 68 0.08 -5.40 -25.99
C GLU A 68 -1.19 -5.58 -26.84
N ASP A 69 -1.45 -6.81 -27.28
CA ASP A 69 -2.60 -7.16 -28.12
C ASP A 69 -3.92 -7.28 -27.33
N SER A 70 -3.84 -7.34 -25.99
CA SER A 70 -5.01 -7.69 -25.17
C SER A 70 -6.16 -6.72 -25.43
N GLY A 71 -5.92 -5.41 -25.57
CA GLY A 71 -6.95 -4.39 -25.81
C GLY A 71 -8.13 -4.46 -24.83
N GLN A 72 -7.97 -5.19 -23.72
CA GLN A 72 -9.08 -5.65 -22.90
C GLN A 72 -9.57 -4.51 -22.00
N PRO A 73 -10.88 -4.36 -21.80
CA PRO A 73 -11.43 -3.28 -21.01
C PRO A 73 -11.13 -3.43 -19.52
N THR A 74 -10.89 -4.66 -19.03
CA THR A 74 -10.67 -4.94 -17.61
C THR A 74 -9.40 -5.77 -17.36
N LEU A 75 -8.87 -5.66 -16.14
CA LEU A 75 -7.68 -6.41 -15.74
C LEU A 75 -7.94 -7.91 -15.68
N GLU A 76 -9.15 -8.34 -15.32
CA GLU A 76 -9.52 -9.74 -15.24
C GLU A 76 -9.46 -10.42 -16.62
N LEU A 77 -9.94 -9.73 -17.66
CA LEU A 77 -9.86 -10.21 -19.03
C LEU A 77 -8.40 -10.22 -19.54
N SER A 78 -7.60 -9.20 -19.21
CA SER A 78 -6.16 -9.21 -19.51
C SER A 78 -5.44 -10.38 -18.83
N CYS A 79 -5.68 -10.61 -17.53
CA CYS A 79 -5.13 -11.74 -16.80
C CYS A 79 -5.52 -13.06 -17.47
N ARG A 80 -6.81 -13.20 -17.84
CA ARG A 80 -7.31 -14.43 -18.47
C ARG A 80 -6.64 -14.68 -19.82
N ALA A 81 -6.51 -13.64 -20.65
CA ALA A 81 -5.83 -13.75 -21.94
C ALA A 81 -4.37 -14.20 -21.80
N VAL A 82 -3.64 -13.67 -20.81
CA VAL A 82 -2.27 -14.12 -20.52
C VAL A 82 -2.24 -15.57 -20.06
N VAL A 83 -3.12 -15.95 -19.15
CA VAL A 83 -3.18 -17.34 -18.65
C VAL A 83 -3.51 -18.31 -19.78
N ASP A 84 -4.53 -18.03 -20.58
CA ASP A 84 -4.94 -18.89 -21.70
C ASP A 84 -3.86 -18.96 -22.79
N ALA A 85 -3.08 -17.90 -22.97
CA ALA A 85 -2.02 -17.85 -23.97
C ALA A 85 -0.71 -18.51 -23.50
N LEU A 86 -0.33 -18.41 -22.23
CA LEU A 86 1.00 -18.83 -21.76
C LEU A 86 1.00 -20.10 -20.90
N VAL A 87 -0.07 -20.39 -20.17
CA VAL A 87 -0.06 -21.49 -19.19
C VAL A 87 -0.40 -22.81 -19.87
N PRO A 88 0.52 -23.80 -19.89
CA PRO A 88 0.25 -25.09 -20.49
C PRO A 88 -0.75 -25.89 -19.64
N THR A 89 -1.38 -26.90 -20.24
CA THR A 89 -2.34 -27.79 -19.55
C THR A 89 -1.75 -28.48 -18.31
N ARG A 90 -0.42 -28.63 -18.27
CA ARG A 90 0.32 -29.16 -17.13
C ARG A 90 1.55 -28.26 -16.87
N PRO A 91 1.45 -27.29 -15.95
CA PRO A 91 2.58 -26.45 -15.61
C PRO A 91 3.63 -27.24 -14.83
N TYR A 92 4.89 -26.87 -15.01
CA TYR A 92 6.04 -27.48 -14.31
C TYR A 92 6.23 -26.91 -12.90
N ASP A 93 5.69 -25.72 -12.66
CA ASP A 93 5.77 -25.00 -11.39
C ASP A 93 4.47 -24.22 -11.14
N ASP A 94 4.34 -23.65 -9.95
CA ASP A 94 3.19 -22.84 -9.58
C ASP A 94 3.15 -21.53 -10.39
N VAL A 95 2.01 -21.30 -11.03
CA VAL A 95 1.77 -20.10 -11.83
C VAL A 95 0.89 -19.13 -11.06
N ALA A 96 1.42 -17.94 -10.78
CA ALA A 96 0.65 -16.80 -10.32
C ALA A 96 0.88 -15.60 -11.24
N LEU A 97 -0.20 -14.88 -11.52
CA LEU A 97 -0.20 -13.60 -12.21
C LEU A 97 -1.07 -12.62 -11.43
N LEU A 98 -0.48 -11.49 -11.05
CA LEU A 98 -1.16 -10.38 -10.39
C LEU A 98 -1.04 -9.13 -11.27
N MET A 99 -2.17 -8.57 -11.68
CA MET A 99 -2.21 -7.30 -12.39
C MET A 99 -2.82 -6.21 -11.52
N ALA A 100 -2.18 -5.05 -11.48
CA ALA A 100 -2.63 -3.89 -10.73
C ALA A 100 -2.49 -2.62 -11.59
N ARG A 101 -3.59 -1.87 -11.77
CA ARG A 101 -3.60 -0.62 -12.54
C ARG A 101 -3.52 0.58 -11.61
N THR A 102 -2.61 1.51 -11.90
CA THR A 102 -2.52 2.78 -11.18
C THR A 102 -3.75 3.62 -11.48
N LYS A 103 -4.35 4.16 -10.41
CA LYS A 103 -5.45 5.10 -10.49
C LYS A 103 -5.11 6.26 -9.56
N ARG A 104 -5.22 7.50 -10.05
CA ARG A 104 -5.09 8.64 -9.14
C ARG A 104 -6.41 8.82 -8.41
N LEU A 105 -6.29 9.05 -7.10
CA LEU A 105 -7.43 9.49 -6.29
C LEU A 105 -7.78 10.93 -6.69
N ASP A 106 -9.08 11.26 -6.68
CA ASP A 106 -9.51 12.65 -6.83
C ASP A 106 -8.87 13.45 -5.67
N PRO A 107 -8.21 14.60 -5.91
CA PRO A 107 -7.68 15.43 -4.83
C PRO A 107 -8.72 15.79 -3.76
N ARG A 108 -10.03 15.80 -4.10
CA ARG A 108 -11.11 15.99 -3.13
C ARG A 108 -11.25 14.85 -2.12
N GLN A 109 -10.73 13.66 -2.43
CA GLN A 109 -10.73 12.48 -1.57
C GLN A 109 -9.50 12.40 -0.68
N VAL A 110 -8.56 13.35 -0.79
CA VAL A 110 -7.31 13.34 -0.02
C VAL A 110 -7.15 14.68 0.69
N ALA A 111 -6.89 14.63 1.98
CA ALA A 111 -6.55 15.81 2.77
C ALA A 111 -5.23 15.54 3.50
N ALA A 112 -4.29 16.48 3.45
CA ALA A 112 -2.99 16.34 4.07
C ALA A 112 -2.56 17.63 4.77
N TRP A 113 -1.93 17.49 5.93
CA TRP A 113 -1.47 18.60 6.76
C TRP A 113 -0.08 18.30 7.30
N ASP A 114 0.83 19.23 7.08
CA ASP A 114 2.14 19.23 7.72
C ASP A 114 1.98 19.73 9.16
N LEU A 115 2.47 18.95 10.12
CA LEU A 115 2.36 19.21 11.54
C LEU A 115 3.72 19.64 12.09
N SER A 116 3.72 20.62 12.98
CA SER A 116 4.91 20.98 13.74
C SER A 116 5.25 19.87 14.76
N ALA A 117 6.48 19.88 15.28
CA ALA A 117 6.90 18.95 16.33
C ALA A 117 6.39 19.34 17.74
N ASP A 118 5.48 20.32 17.85
CA ASP A 118 4.93 20.77 19.13
C ASP A 118 3.78 19.85 19.58
N PRO A 119 3.82 19.26 20.78
CA PRO A 119 2.70 18.48 21.33
C PRO A 119 1.34 19.19 21.30
N ALA A 120 1.31 20.52 21.30
CA ALA A 120 0.06 21.30 21.17
C ALA A 120 -0.65 21.08 19.82
N VAL A 121 0.08 20.67 18.76
CA VAL A 121 -0.48 20.44 17.42
C VAL A 121 -1.47 19.26 17.40
N VAL A 122 -1.42 18.34 18.37
CA VAL A 122 -2.33 17.18 18.42
C VAL A 122 -3.79 17.66 18.46
N ALA A 123 -4.08 18.70 19.23
CA ALA A 123 -5.43 19.25 19.31
C ALA A 123 -5.87 19.90 17.98
N GLU A 124 -4.94 20.51 17.25
CA GLU A 124 -5.21 21.06 15.92
C GLU A 124 -5.43 19.96 14.88
N ALA A 125 -4.59 18.92 14.88
CA ALA A 125 -4.73 17.76 14.01
C ALA A 125 -6.11 17.11 14.15
N ARG A 126 -6.60 16.93 15.39
CA ARG A 126 -7.96 16.43 15.66
C ARG A 126 -9.03 17.35 15.09
N ARG A 127 -8.99 18.65 15.39
CA ARG A 127 -9.98 19.62 14.87
C ARG A 127 -10.03 19.63 13.35
N THR A 128 -8.86 19.61 12.71
CA THR A 128 -8.74 19.65 11.25
C THR A 128 -9.22 18.35 10.60
N ALA A 129 -8.91 17.20 11.20
CA ALA A 129 -9.44 15.90 10.78
C ALA A 129 -10.97 15.85 10.88
N THR A 130 -11.53 16.24 12.03
CA THR A 130 -12.98 16.33 12.25
C THR A 130 -13.66 17.24 11.21
N GLY A 131 -13.12 18.44 11.00
CA GLY A 131 -13.65 19.36 10.00
C GLY A 131 -13.53 18.84 8.56
N GLN A 132 -12.58 17.95 8.26
CA GLN A 132 -12.49 17.27 6.97
C GLN A 132 -13.53 16.15 6.83
N LEU A 133 -13.77 15.36 7.88
CA LEU A 133 -14.78 14.30 7.88
C LEU A 133 -16.18 14.86 7.67
N THR A 134 -16.55 15.92 8.39
CA THR A 134 -17.83 16.61 8.16
C THR A 134 -17.96 17.14 6.74
N ARG A 135 -16.87 17.68 6.15
CA ARG A 135 -16.88 18.10 4.74
C ARG A 135 -17.05 16.94 3.75
N TRP A 136 -16.65 15.74 4.14
CA TRP A 136 -16.88 14.51 3.37
C TRP A 136 -18.21 13.82 3.71
N GLY A 137 -18.99 14.34 4.67
CA GLY A 137 -20.23 13.74 5.14
C GLY A 137 -20.04 12.47 5.97
N LEU A 138 -18.89 12.32 6.61
CA LEU A 138 -18.51 11.15 7.42
C LEU A 138 -18.65 11.41 8.92
N ASP A 139 -19.75 12.06 9.33
CA ASP A 139 -19.96 12.51 10.71
C ASP A 139 -19.97 11.36 11.73
N GLU A 140 -20.43 10.17 11.32
CA GLU A 140 -20.44 8.96 12.17
C GLU A 140 -19.02 8.48 12.54
N LEU A 141 -18.03 8.75 11.69
CA LEU A 141 -16.63 8.37 11.91
C LEU A 141 -15.84 9.40 12.70
N VAL A 142 -16.41 10.57 12.99
CA VAL A 142 -15.69 11.68 13.64
C VAL A 142 -15.07 11.26 14.97
N PHE A 143 -15.86 10.63 15.84
CA PHE A 143 -15.39 10.26 17.17
C PHE A 143 -14.24 9.25 17.13
N THR A 144 -14.39 8.18 16.33
CA THR A 144 -13.39 7.11 16.24
C THR A 144 -12.12 7.60 15.53
N THR A 145 -12.27 8.36 14.45
CA THR A 145 -11.14 8.94 13.72
C THR A 145 -10.39 9.97 14.56
N GLU A 146 -11.09 10.78 15.36
CA GLU A 146 -10.46 11.74 16.27
C GLU A 146 -9.51 11.05 17.25
N LEU A 147 -9.93 9.91 17.83
CA LEU A 147 -9.09 9.11 18.72
C LEU A 147 -7.88 8.52 17.97
N VAL A 148 -8.09 7.94 16.79
CA VAL A 148 -7.02 7.39 15.95
C VAL A 148 -5.98 8.47 15.63
N VAL A 149 -6.43 9.64 15.17
CA VAL A 149 -5.55 10.78 14.87
C VAL A 149 -4.79 11.22 16.12
N SER A 150 -5.46 11.32 17.27
CA SER A 150 -4.81 11.70 18.53
C SER A 150 -3.64 10.78 18.86
N GLU A 151 -3.86 9.46 18.80
CA GLU A 151 -2.86 8.47 19.19
C GLU A 151 -1.72 8.38 18.17
N LEU A 152 -2.03 8.39 16.87
CA LEU A 152 -1.02 8.30 15.82
C LEU A 152 -0.12 9.55 15.81
N VAL A 153 -0.71 10.75 15.89
CA VAL A 153 0.04 12.01 15.90
C VAL A 153 0.84 12.17 17.20
N THR A 154 0.27 11.79 18.35
CA THR A 154 1.01 11.82 19.62
C THR A 154 2.23 10.90 19.59
N ASN A 155 2.09 9.69 19.02
CA ASN A 155 3.21 8.77 18.86
C ASN A 155 4.28 9.35 17.93
N ALA A 156 3.90 9.95 16.80
CA ALA A 156 4.85 10.58 15.88
C ALA A 156 5.62 11.71 16.57
N ILE A 157 4.94 12.63 17.26
CA ILE A 157 5.59 13.76 17.96
C ILE A 157 6.51 13.29 19.09
N ARG A 158 6.11 12.25 19.83
CA ARG A 158 6.89 11.77 20.98
C ARG A 158 8.12 10.96 20.58
N TYR A 159 8.03 10.18 19.51
CA TYR A 159 9.01 9.14 19.20
C TYR A 159 9.77 9.33 17.90
N ALA A 160 9.36 10.27 17.04
CA ALA A 160 10.04 10.55 15.78
C ALA A 160 10.66 11.95 15.77
N THR A 161 11.63 12.12 14.88
CA THR A 161 12.24 13.41 14.56
C THR A 161 11.96 13.74 13.09
N GLY A 162 12.00 15.02 12.75
CA GLY A 162 11.72 15.48 11.39
C GLY A 162 10.26 15.82 11.14
N PRO A 163 9.88 16.08 9.87
CA PRO A 163 8.54 16.52 9.52
C PRO A 163 7.51 15.41 9.81
N VAL A 164 6.42 15.80 10.48
CA VAL A 164 5.25 14.95 10.68
C VAL A 164 4.16 15.39 9.72
N ARG A 165 3.54 14.46 9.03
CA ARG A 165 2.41 14.75 8.12
C ARG A 165 1.24 13.85 8.42
N LEU A 166 0.08 14.43 8.68
CA LEU A 166 -1.20 13.73 8.74
C LEU A 166 -1.83 13.71 7.36
N ARG A 167 -2.34 12.56 6.92
CA ARG A 167 -3.11 12.43 5.69
C ARG A 167 -4.37 11.59 5.95
N LEU A 168 -5.52 12.08 5.48
CA LEU A 168 -6.76 11.32 5.40
C LEU A 168 -7.06 11.02 3.94
N ILE A 169 -7.49 9.80 3.66
CA ILE A 169 -7.84 9.32 2.33
C ILE A 169 -9.24 8.70 2.40
N HIS A 170 -10.16 9.24 1.60
CA HIS A 170 -11.56 8.80 1.52
C HIS A 170 -11.80 8.07 0.19
N GLU A 171 -11.67 6.74 0.20
CA GLU A 171 -11.97 5.90 -0.96
C GLU A 171 -13.01 4.84 -0.61
N ARG A 172 -12.68 3.54 -0.70
CA ARG A 172 -13.58 2.46 -0.28
C ARG A 172 -13.69 2.37 1.25
N SER A 173 -12.66 2.86 1.92
CA SER A 173 -12.53 3.01 3.37
C SER A 173 -11.99 4.41 3.68
N LEU A 174 -12.06 4.80 4.94
CA LEU A 174 -11.32 5.96 5.44
C LEU A 174 -9.96 5.50 5.95
N VAL A 175 -8.89 5.97 5.33
CA VAL A 175 -7.52 5.69 5.78
C VAL A 175 -6.91 6.93 6.42
N CYS A 176 -6.51 6.81 7.68
CA CYS A 176 -5.71 7.79 8.39
C CYS A 176 -4.24 7.37 8.37
N GLU A 177 -3.37 8.22 7.81
CA GLU A 177 -1.93 8.00 7.73
C GLU A 177 -1.18 9.10 8.48
N VAL A 178 -0.18 8.74 9.28
CA VAL A 178 0.80 9.66 9.86
C VAL A 178 2.18 9.26 9.35
N VAL A 179 2.79 10.19 8.61
CA VAL A 179 4.17 10.07 8.13
C VAL A 179 5.08 10.72 9.16
N ASP A 180 6.16 10.04 9.53
CA ASP A 180 7.19 10.55 10.43
C ASP A 180 8.60 10.06 10.00
N GLY A 181 9.65 10.73 10.47
CA GLY A 181 11.05 10.41 10.11
C GLY A 181 11.66 9.23 10.87
N GLY A 182 10.87 8.47 11.64
CA GLY A 182 11.35 7.36 12.44
C GLY A 182 11.60 6.09 11.61
N ALA A 183 12.66 5.37 11.94
CA ALA A 183 13.08 4.14 11.25
C ALA A 183 12.60 2.84 11.90
N THR A 184 11.83 2.92 12.99
CA THR A 184 11.36 1.74 13.74
C THR A 184 9.85 1.65 13.75
N ALA A 185 9.33 0.43 13.55
CA ALA A 185 7.91 0.17 13.68
C ALA A 185 7.48 0.34 15.15
N PRO A 186 6.32 0.93 15.39
CA PRO A 186 5.82 1.09 16.74
C PRO A 186 5.34 -0.28 17.27
N HIS A 187 5.74 -0.64 18.48
CA HIS A 187 5.37 -1.94 19.07
C HIS A 187 4.06 -1.81 19.82
N LEU A 188 3.10 -2.67 19.51
CA LEU A 188 1.86 -2.77 20.28
C LEU A 188 2.19 -3.36 21.65
N ARG A 189 2.05 -2.55 22.69
CA ARG A 189 2.26 -2.99 24.07
C ARG A 189 0.90 -3.27 24.70
N HIS A 190 0.85 -4.27 25.59
CA HIS A 190 -0.26 -4.47 26.50
C HIS A 190 0.09 -3.73 27.81
N PRO A 191 -0.36 -2.47 27.98
CA PRO A 191 -0.01 -1.69 29.15
C PRO A 191 -0.58 -2.34 30.40
N ARG A 192 0.23 -2.41 31.46
CA ARG A 192 -0.25 -2.83 32.78
C ARG A 192 -1.16 -1.72 33.33
N ALA A 193 -2.00 -2.04 34.32
CA ALA A 193 -2.98 -1.09 34.88
C ALA A 193 -2.35 0.24 35.35
N THR A 194 -1.06 0.22 35.70
CA THR A 194 -0.26 1.34 36.19
C THR A 194 0.55 2.09 35.12
N ASP A 195 0.55 1.66 33.86
CA ASP A 195 1.32 2.34 32.82
C ASP A 195 0.55 3.54 32.26
N GLU A 196 1.16 4.73 32.35
CA GLU A 196 0.62 6.00 31.80
C GLU A 196 0.73 6.07 30.25
N GLY A 197 1.43 5.13 29.61
CA GLY A 197 1.67 5.11 28.16
C GLY A 197 1.54 3.73 27.54
N GLY A 198 1.45 3.67 26.21
CA GLY A 198 1.40 2.42 25.44
C GLY A 198 -0.01 1.88 25.15
N ARG A 199 -1.08 2.61 25.53
CA ARG A 199 -2.47 2.30 25.17
C ARG A 199 -2.84 2.75 23.76
N GLY A 200 -2.11 3.71 23.18
CA GLY A 200 -2.52 4.35 21.94
C GLY A 200 -2.69 3.41 20.76
N LEU A 201 -1.69 2.56 20.50
CA LEU A 201 -1.79 1.58 19.41
C LEU A 201 -2.82 0.47 19.71
N LEU A 202 -3.03 0.15 20.98
CA LEU A 202 -4.10 -0.77 21.38
C LEU A 202 -5.47 -0.17 21.04
N LEU A 203 -5.68 1.11 21.34
CA LEU A 203 -6.91 1.82 20.94
C LEU A 203 -7.07 1.86 19.42
N VAL A 204 -6.01 2.21 18.68
CA VAL A 204 -6.03 2.18 17.20
C VAL A 204 -6.40 0.78 16.70
N SER A 205 -5.84 -0.29 17.29
CA SER A 205 -6.14 -1.67 16.87
C SER A 205 -7.58 -2.11 17.15
N GLN A 206 -8.28 -1.45 18.07
CA GLN A 206 -9.69 -1.72 18.36
C GLN A 206 -10.64 -0.89 17.50
N LEU A 207 -10.20 0.28 17.03
CA LEU A 207 -11.02 1.24 16.28
C LEU A 207 -10.83 1.13 14.75
N ALA A 208 -9.79 0.44 14.30
CA ALA A 208 -9.48 0.25 12.89
C ALA A 208 -9.77 -1.20 12.46
N GLU A 209 -10.29 -1.39 11.25
CA GLU A 209 -10.41 -2.72 10.63
C GLU A 209 -9.02 -3.30 10.35
N ARG A 210 -8.13 -2.44 9.85
CA ARG A 210 -6.74 -2.78 9.54
C ARG A 210 -5.86 -1.61 9.92
N TRP A 211 -4.66 -1.90 10.37
CA TRP A 211 -3.66 -0.88 10.64
C TRP A 211 -2.28 -1.49 10.46
N GLY A 212 -1.28 -0.65 10.28
CA GLY A 212 0.08 -1.13 10.09
C GLY A 212 1.11 -0.03 9.96
N THR A 213 2.31 -0.43 9.56
CA THR A 213 3.41 0.47 9.29
C THR A 213 4.02 0.14 7.94
N ARG A 214 4.24 1.17 7.12
CA ARG A 214 4.92 1.09 5.83
C ARG A 214 6.18 1.94 5.91
N PHE A 215 7.34 1.34 5.67
CA PHE A 215 8.59 2.11 5.57
C PHE A 215 8.69 2.78 4.20
N VAL A 216 9.18 4.01 4.20
CA VAL A 216 9.38 4.82 2.99
C VAL A 216 10.75 5.49 3.06
N PRO A 217 11.33 5.93 1.93
CA PRO A 217 12.55 6.71 1.97
C PRO A 217 12.40 7.90 2.92
N GLY A 218 13.31 8.01 3.89
CA GLY A 218 13.32 9.09 4.87
C GLY A 218 12.38 8.91 6.08
N GLY A 219 11.71 7.76 6.24
CA GLY A 219 10.92 7.51 7.46
C GLY A 219 9.94 6.35 7.36
N LYS A 220 8.78 6.52 7.99
CA LYS A 220 7.70 5.54 7.98
C LYS A 220 6.33 6.21 7.91
N ILE A 221 5.34 5.42 7.52
CA ILE A 221 3.94 5.77 7.51
C ILE A 221 3.23 4.78 8.42
N ILE A 222 2.68 5.28 9.53
CA ILE A 222 1.75 4.50 10.36
C ILE A 222 0.35 4.80 9.84
N TRP A 223 -0.43 3.76 9.58
CA TRP A 223 -1.75 3.92 8.98
C TRP A 223 -2.81 3.07 9.68
N ALA A 224 -4.04 3.56 9.67
CA ALA A 224 -5.22 2.91 10.20
C ALA A 224 -6.39 3.09 9.23
N GLU A 225 -7.11 2.01 8.97
CA GLU A 225 -8.22 1.93 8.02
C GLU A 225 -9.53 1.70 8.79
N GLN A 226 -10.53 2.50 8.48
CA GLN A 226 -11.85 2.46 9.09
C GLN A 226 -12.91 2.24 8.01
N SER A 227 -13.88 1.37 8.30
CA SER A 227 -15.01 1.11 7.41
C SER A 227 -15.85 2.37 7.20
N LEU A 228 -16.31 2.60 5.97
CA LEU A 228 -17.34 3.61 5.69
C LEU A 228 -18.75 3.05 5.89
N THR A 229 -18.89 1.73 5.92
CA THR A 229 -20.13 1.04 6.26
C THR A 229 -20.21 0.86 7.78
N ALA A 230 -21.33 1.24 8.39
CA ALA A 230 -21.57 0.91 9.79
C ALA A 230 -21.40 -0.60 10.01
N PRO A 231 -20.77 -1.04 11.12
CA PRO A 231 -20.72 -2.46 11.44
C PRO A 231 -22.16 -3.01 11.48
N PRO A 232 -22.42 -4.22 10.97
CA PRO A 232 -23.73 -4.83 11.09
C PRO A 232 -24.14 -4.90 12.57
N GLU A 233 -25.38 -4.50 12.88
CA GLU A 233 -25.99 -4.54 14.22
C GLU A 233 -25.93 -5.94 14.86
#